data_AF-A0A1G6DLJ9-F1
#
_entry.id   AF-A0A1G6DLJ9-F1
#
_cell.length_a   1.000
_cell.length_b   1.000
_cell.length_c   1.000
_cell.angle_alpha   90.00
_cell.angle_beta   90.00
_cell.angle_gamma   90.00
#
_symmetry.space_group_name_H-M   'P 1'
#
loop_
_entity.id
_entity.type
_entity.pdbx_description
1 polymer ?
#
loop_
_entity_poly.entity_id
_entity_poly.type
_entity_poly.pdbx_seq_one_letter_code
_entity_poly.pdbx_strand_id
1 'polypeptide(L)'
;MTTIREVATMTSKGQVTLPKSIRQALGLDAGSKLAFTLRGDEIVITGEDEHTDPALESFLNLLEQDIAHGRHVSTLPDDLVKSLVAALEHDQDLDQEISGDVSL
;
A
#
# COMPACT_ATOMS: atom_id res chain seq x y z
N MET A 1 -5.72 3.10 -12.15
CA MET A 1 -6.70 2.08 -11.71
C MET A 1 -6.43 0.79 -12.44
N THR A 2 -5.93 -0.22 -11.74
CA THR A 2 -5.61 -1.53 -12.33
C THR A 2 -6.89 -2.35 -12.42
N THR A 3 -7.26 -2.81 -13.62
CA THR A 3 -8.43 -3.67 -13.81
C THR A 3 -7.95 -5.07 -14.15
N ILE A 4 -8.24 -6.04 -13.28
CA ILE A 4 -7.91 -7.45 -13.49
C ILE A 4 -9.23 -8.21 -13.67
N ARG A 5 -9.39 -8.89 -14.81
CA ARG A 5 -10.56 -9.72 -15.09
C ARG A 5 -10.16 -11.18 -15.12
N GLU A 6 -10.72 -11.95 -14.20
CA GLU A 6 -10.51 -13.39 -14.08
C GLU A 6 -11.86 -14.10 -13.97
N VAL A 7 -11.92 -15.37 -14.36
CA VAL A 7 -13.13 -16.19 -14.23
C VAL A 7 -12.86 -17.31 -13.24
N ALA A 8 -13.78 -17.54 -12.31
CA ALA A 8 -13.72 -18.63 -11.36
C ALA A 8 -15.03 -19.44 -11.40
N THR A 9 -14.90 -20.74 -11.18
CA THR A 9 -16.05 -21.66 -11.14
C THR A 9 -16.48 -21.88 -9.70
N MET A 10 -17.77 -21.80 -9.44
CA MET A 10 -18.35 -22.16 -8.17
C MET A 10 -18.37 -23.69 -8.00
N THR A 11 -17.90 -24.18 -6.86
CA THR A 11 -17.95 -25.61 -6.54
C THR A 11 -19.39 -26.05 -6.24
N SER A 12 -19.64 -27.36 -6.19
CA SER A 12 -20.94 -27.92 -5.80
C SER A 12 -21.39 -27.53 -4.39
N LYS A 13 -20.47 -27.09 -3.54
CA LYS A 13 -20.74 -26.60 -2.18
C LYS A 13 -20.94 -25.08 -2.11
N GLY A 14 -21.03 -24.40 -3.25
CA GLY A 14 -21.21 -22.96 -3.31
C GLY A 14 -19.94 -22.14 -3.01
N GLN A 15 -18.75 -22.77 -3.02
CA GLN A 15 -17.50 -22.05 -2.78
C GLN A 15 -16.95 -21.50 -4.10
N VAL A 16 -16.44 -20.27 -4.07
CA VAL A 16 -15.68 -19.67 -5.17
C VAL A 16 -14.26 -19.39 -4.69
N THR A 17 -13.27 -19.83 -5.47
CA THR A 17 -11.87 -19.56 -5.16
C THR A 17 -11.44 -18.24 -5.82
N LEU A 18 -10.90 -17.32 -5.03
CA LEU A 18 -10.26 -16.11 -5.55
C LEU A 18 -9.02 -16.48 -6.36
N PRO A 19 -8.91 -16.09 -7.66
CA PRO A 19 -7.72 -16.32 -8.47
C PRO A 19 -6.46 -15.71 -7.86
N LYS A 20 -5.30 -16.30 -8.14
CA LYS A 20 -4.01 -15.88 -7.53
C LYS A 20 -3.71 -14.40 -7.79
N SER A 21 -3.94 -13.94 -9.02
CA SER A 21 -3.74 -12.55 -9.45
C SER A 21 -4.56 -11.58 -8.61
N ILE A 22 -5.83 -11.90 -8.34
CA ILE A 22 -6.72 -11.08 -7.51
C ILE A 22 -6.27 -11.08 -6.04
N ARG A 23 -5.91 -12.25 -5.47
CA ARG A 23 -5.43 -12.33 -4.08
C ARG A 23 -4.19 -11.47 -3.86
N GLN A 24 -3.22 -11.54 -4.76
CA GLN A 24 -1.99 -10.75 -4.68
C GLN A 24 -2.25 -9.25 -4.82
N ALA A 25 -3.12 -8.85 -5.76
CA ALA A 25 -3.49 -7.46 -5.93
C ALA A 25 -4.22 -6.86 -4.71
N LEU A 26 -4.93 -7.68 -3.95
CA LEU A 26 -5.64 -7.29 -2.73
C LEU A 26 -4.83 -7.55 -1.44
N GLY A 27 -3.61 -8.07 -1.52
CA GLY A 27 -2.80 -8.41 -0.35
C GLY A 27 -3.43 -9.46 0.57
N LEU A 28 -4.17 -10.41 0.02
CA LEU A 28 -4.90 -11.44 0.79
C LEU A 28 -4.08 -12.72 0.95
N ASP A 29 -4.06 -13.23 2.18
CA ASP A 29 -3.40 -14.47 2.57
C ASP A 29 -4.39 -15.56 3.00
N ALA A 30 -3.88 -16.77 3.23
CA ALA A 30 -4.67 -17.85 3.79
C ALA A 30 -5.17 -17.47 5.19
N GLY A 31 -6.49 -17.44 5.37
CA GLY A 31 -7.12 -17.05 6.63
C GLY A 31 -7.57 -15.60 6.70
N SER A 32 -7.27 -14.76 5.69
CA SER A 32 -7.83 -13.40 5.59
C SER A 32 -9.36 -13.44 5.60
N LYS A 33 -9.98 -12.53 6.35
CA LYS A 33 -11.44 -12.39 6.38
C LYS A 33 -11.91 -11.48 5.26
N LEU A 34 -13.03 -11.86 4.66
CA LEU A 34 -13.62 -11.17 3.52
C LEU A 34 -15.08 -10.87 3.81
N ALA A 35 -15.47 -9.61 3.62
CA ALA A 35 -16.85 -9.18 3.65
C ALA A 35 -17.45 -9.28 2.23
N PHE A 36 -18.60 -9.93 2.13
CA PHE A 36 -19.37 -10.03 0.89
C PHE A 36 -20.56 -9.07 0.95
N THR A 37 -20.62 -8.13 0.01
CA THR A 37 -21.73 -7.18 -0.12
C THR A 37 -22.43 -7.41 -1.45
N LEU A 38 -23.74 -7.68 -1.44
CA LEU A 38 -24.56 -7.72 -2.64
C LEU A 38 -25.04 -6.30 -2.99
N ARG A 39 -24.75 -5.83 -4.20
CA ARG A 39 -25.17 -4.54 -4.76
C ARG A 39 -25.92 -4.78 -6.06
N GLY A 40 -27.24 -4.89 -5.99
CA GLY A 40 -28.05 -5.24 -7.16
C GLY A 40 -27.72 -6.65 -7.65
N ASP A 41 -27.15 -6.76 -8.85
CA ASP A 41 -26.66 -8.00 -9.46
C ASP A 41 -25.14 -8.21 -9.31
N GLU A 42 -24.44 -7.31 -8.62
CA GLU A 42 -23.00 -7.39 -8.39
C GLU A 42 -22.68 -7.85 -6.96
N ILE A 43 -21.64 -8.66 -6.81
CA ILE A 43 -21.06 -9.00 -5.51
C ILE A 43 -19.74 -8.25 -5.38
N VAL A 44 -19.65 -7.37 -4.38
CA VAL A 44 -18.42 -6.69 -3.99
C VAL A 44 -17.80 -7.45 -2.82
N ILE A 45 -16.53 -7.81 -2.97
CA ILE A 45 -15.75 -8.50 -1.93
C ILE A 45 -14.68 -7.53 -1.44
N THR A 46 -14.65 -7.28 -0.14
CA THR A 46 -13.63 -6.44 0.51
C THR A 46 -12.92 -7.22 1.60
N GLY A 47 -11.66 -6.87 1.89
CA GLY A 47 -11.01 -7.32 3.12
C GLY A 47 -11.80 -6.79 4.33
N GLU A 48 -12.04 -7.64 5.33
CA GLU A 48 -12.68 -7.21 6.58
C GLU A 48 -11.65 -6.66 7.58
N ASP A 49 -10.39 -7.09 7.46
CA ASP A 49 -9.27 -6.57 8.23
C ASP A 49 -8.80 -5.23 7.62
N GLU A 50 -9.67 -4.22 7.68
CA GLU A 50 -9.22 -2.84 7.54
C GLU A 50 -8.32 -2.56 8.75
N HIS A 51 -7.00 -2.71 8.56
CA HIS A 51 -6.02 -2.50 9.60
C HIS A 51 -6.09 -1.02 10.02
N THR A 52 -6.97 -0.74 10.96
CA THR A 52 -7.09 0.56 11.58
C THR A 52 -5.99 0.60 12.62
N ASP A 53 -4.94 1.37 12.36
CA ASP A 53 -3.89 1.63 13.34
C ASP A 53 -4.16 3.03 13.93
N PRO A 54 -4.77 3.12 15.12
CA PRO A 54 -5.08 4.41 15.74
C PRO A 54 -3.84 5.23 16.05
N ALA A 55 -2.69 4.58 16.27
CA ALA A 55 -1.43 5.28 16.52
C ALA A 55 -0.91 5.92 15.23
N LEU A 56 -0.96 5.18 14.11
CA LEU A 56 -0.66 5.74 12.79
C LEU A 56 -1.60 6.89 12.45
N GLU A 57 -2.91 6.73 12.63
CA GLU A 57 -3.89 7.80 12.38
C GLU A 57 -3.60 9.05 13.22
N SER A 58 -3.35 8.87 14.52
CA SER A 58 -2.98 9.98 15.42
C SER A 58 -1.68 10.66 14.99
N PHE A 59 -0.70 9.89 14.53
CA PHE A 59 0.56 10.42 14.04
C PHE A 59 0.40 11.20 12.74
N LEU A 60 -0.38 10.69 11.78
CA LEU A 60 -0.67 11.39 10.53
C LEU A 60 -1.41 12.71 10.78
N ASN A 61 -2.37 12.73 11.71
CA ASN A 61 -3.06 13.95 12.13
C ASN A 61 -2.09 14.99 12.72
N LEU A 62 -1.09 14.56 13.50
CA LEU A 62 -0.05 15.45 14.02
C LEU A 62 0.77 16.05 12.87
N LEU A 63 1.23 15.22 11.92
CA LEU A 63 2.00 15.69 10.76
C LEU A 63 1.20 16.68 9.91
N GLU A 64 -0.08 16.41 9.66
CA GLU A 64 -0.97 17.31 8.93
C GLU A 64 -1.03 18.69 9.60
N GLN A 65 -1.23 18.72 10.92
CA GLN A 65 -1.28 19.97 11.67
C GLN A 65 0.05 20.72 11.63
N ASP A 66 1.18 20.02 11.80
CA ASP A 66 2.49 20.66 11.75
C ASP A 66 2.76 21.27 10.36
N ILE A 67 2.49 20.53 9.28
CA ILE A 67 2.63 21.01 7.90
C ILE A 67 1.72 22.21 7.64
N ALA A 68 0.44 22.13 8.01
CA ALA A 68 -0.53 23.20 7.79
C ALA A 68 -0.14 24.51 8.49
N HIS A 69 0.55 24.43 9.62
CA HIS A 69 1.04 25.59 10.38
C HIS A 69 2.51 25.94 10.08
N GLY A 70 3.15 25.25 9.12
CA GLY A 70 4.56 25.46 8.77
C GLY A 70 5.54 25.15 9.92
N ARG A 71 5.12 24.32 10.88
CA ARG A 71 5.94 23.87 12.01
C ARG A 71 6.75 22.65 11.59
N HIS A 72 8.00 22.56 12.04
CA HIS A 72 8.88 21.41 11.77
C HIS A 72 9.12 21.12 10.26
N VAL A 73 8.69 22.02 9.37
CA VAL A 73 9.01 22.03 7.95
C VAL A 73 10.19 22.98 7.74
N SER A 74 11.31 22.43 7.30
CA SER A 74 12.50 23.20 6.95
C SER A 74 12.83 23.06 5.47
N THR A 75 13.72 23.92 5.00
CA THR A 75 14.40 23.68 3.72
C THR A 75 15.24 22.40 3.81
N LEU A 76 15.52 21.81 2.65
CA LEU A 76 16.45 20.70 2.55
C LEU A 76 17.84 21.17 3.06
N PRO A 77 18.51 20.39 3.93
CA PRO A 77 19.89 20.68 4.32
C PRO A 77 20.81 20.70 3.10
N ASP A 78 21.77 21.62 3.07
CA ASP A 78 22.66 21.82 1.91
C ASP A 78 23.38 20.53 1.49
N ASP A 79 23.80 19.71 2.45
CA ASP A 79 24.50 18.46 2.16
C ASP A 79 23.59 17.41 1.54
N LEU A 80 22.30 17.39 1.89
CA LEU A 80 21.31 16.56 1.23
C LEU A 80 21.04 17.06 -0.20
N VAL A 81 20.92 18.37 -0.40
CA VAL A 81 20.76 18.97 -1.74
C VAL A 81 21.93 18.60 -2.64
N LYS A 82 23.17 18.76 -2.17
CA LYS A 82 24.38 18.37 -2.93
C LYS A 82 24.37 16.88 -3.29
N SER A 83 23.96 16.03 -2.34
CA SER A 83 23.88 14.57 -2.55
C SER A 83 22.84 14.20 -3.61
N LEU A 84 21.66 14.83 -3.58
CA LEU A 84 20.61 14.62 -4.59
C LEU A 84 21.05 15.08 -5.97
N VAL A 85 21.71 16.23 -6.09
CA VAL A 85 22.25 16.73 -7.36
C VAL A 85 23.31 15.77 -7.92
N ALA A 86 24.24 15.31 -7.09
CA ALA A 86 25.26 14.35 -7.50
C ALA A 86 24.66 12.99 -7.92
N ALA A 87 23.57 12.55 -7.27
CA ALA A 87 22.89 11.32 -7.63
C ALA A 87 22.23 11.39 -9.02
N LEU A 88 21.77 12.57 -9.46
CA LEU A 88 21.22 12.77 -10.81
C LEU A 88 22.27 12.63 -11.92
N GLU A 89 23.55 12.81 -11.59
CA GLU A 89 24.66 12.64 -12.55
C GLU A 89 25.02 11.16 -12.78
N HIS A 90 24.46 10.24 -11.98
CA HIS A 90 24.71 8.81 -12.06
C HIS A 90 23.45 8.08 -12.52
N ASP A 91 23.58 7.25 -13.56
CA ASP A 91 22.51 6.33 -13.97
C ASP A 91 22.44 5.19 -12.96
N GLN A 92 21.45 5.24 -12.07
CA GLN A 92 21.23 4.24 -11.03
C GLN A 92 20.14 3.27 -11.48
N ASP A 93 20.43 1.98 -11.36
CA ASP A 93 19.43 0.93 -11.55
C ASP A 93 18.48 0.92 -10.35
N LEU A 94 17.28 1.49 -10.53
CA LEU A 94 16.26 1.58 -9.49
C LEU A 94 15.63 0.22 -9.14
N ASP A 95 15.89 -0.82 -9.94
CA ASP A 95 15.43 -2.18 -9.69
C ASP A 95 16.48 -3.02 -8.91
N GLN A 96 17.65 -2.44 -8.61
CA GLN A 96 18.68 -3.10 -7.81
C GLN A 96 18.19 -3.34 -6.37
N GLU A 97 18.47 -4.54 -5.83
CA GLU A 97 18.19 -4.89 -4.45
C GLU A 97 18.98 -3.98 -3.48
N ILE A 98 18.28 -3.29 -2.58
CA ILE A 98 18.89 -2.40 -1.60
C ILE A 98 19.55 -3.25 -0.51
N SER A 99 20.87 -3.14 -0.39
CA SER A 99 21.67 -3.87 0.61
C SER A 99 22.47 -2.91 1.49
N GLY A 100 22.37 -3.07 2.80
CA GLY A 100 23.07 -2.26 3.79
C GLY A 100 22.44 -2.35 5.17
N ASP A 101 23.21 -1.99 6.20
CA ASP A 101 22.71 -1.92 7.57
C ASP A 101 21.74 -0.74 7.73
N VAL A 102 20.55 -1.00 8.25
CA VAL A 102 19.60 0.07 8.62
C VAL A 102 20.07 0.67 9.94
N SER A 103 20.50 1.93 9.92
CA SER A 103 20.70 2.68 11.16
C SER A 103 19.34 3.02 11.77
N LEU A 104 19.05 2.42 12.93
CA LEU A 104 17.87 2.71 13.76
C LEU A 104 18.15 3.87 14.71
#